data_AF-A0A351FXH6-F1
#
_entry.id   AF-A0A351FXH6-F1
#
_cell.length_a   1.000
_cell.length_b   1.000
_cell.length_c   1.000
_cell.angle_alpha   90.00
_cell.angle_beta   90.00
_cell.angle_gamma   90.00
#
_symmetry.space_group_name_H-M   'P 1'
#
loop_
_entity.id
_entity.type
_entity.pdbx_description
1 polymer ?
#
loop_
_entity_poly.entity_id
_entity_poly.type
_entity_poly.pdbx_seq_one_letter_code
_entity_poly.pdbx_strand_id
1 'polypeptide(L)'
;MDAGSGMNNMVQKGARGQTLGPLRPSGKIVLSGTTYEARSEGLWVDHETEIVVIDSRSGSLIVRPIDPDDAACHENGESLMVGEPTITTPLHAPPCLVERVNGVVWGVALGALIIPTVLLAGYALNYTMILLPLAGAAAGGIFRAFVRQAINSVGPREDHRVRAYLIASLLLVGASLGMWAGGLTAFGCLGISVGLVLGTLAGGVAGWTTLLILMML
;
A
#
# COMPACT_ATOMS: atom_id res chain seq x y z
N MET A 1 7.00 -14.20 -30.43
CA MET A 1 6.16 -15.40 -30.61
C MET A 1 6.88 -16.53 -29.90
N ASP A 2 6.68 -16.63 -28.58
CA ASP A 2 7.18 -17.77 -27.79
C ASP A 2 5.99 -18.69 -27.54
N ALA A 3 5.93 -19.75 -28.34
CA ALA A 3 5.13 -20.92 -28.08
C ALA A 3 5.99 -21.86 -27.21
N GLY A 4 5.52 -22.17 -26.00
CA GLY A 4 6.12 -23.25 -25.22
C GLY A 4 6.28 -22.97 -23.73
N SER A 5 5.18 -22.96 -22.99
CA SER A 5 5.09 -23.67 -21.69
C SER A 5 3.64 -23.71 -21.27
N GLY A 6 2.84 -24.55 -21.95
CA GLY A 6 1.59 -25.02 -21.37
C GLY A 6 1.94 -25.94 -20.20
N MET A 7 2.26 -25.34 -19.05
CA MET A 7 2.25 -26.07 -17.79
C MET A 7 0.80 -26.48 -17.58
N ASN A 8 0.50 -27.72 -17.95
CA ASN A 8 -0.71 -28.41 -17.57
C ASN A 8 -0.77 -28.41 -16.04
N ASN A 9 -1.42 -27.40 -15.47
CA ASN A 9 -1.63 -27.31 -14.03
C ASN A 9 -2.71 -28.33 -13.68
N MET A 10 -2.26 -29.54 -13.38
CA MET A 10 -3.11 -30.60 -12.87
C MET A 10 -3.51 -30.26 -11.45
N VAL A 11 -4.80 -30.02 -11.24
CA VAL A 11 -5.38 -29.91 -9.90
C VAL A 11 -5.99 -31.27 -9.57
N GLN A 12 -5.65 -31.83 -8.41
CA GLN A 12 -6.24 -33.08 -7.98
C GLN A 12 -7.69 -32.86 -7.55
N LYS A 13 -8.59 -33.73 -8.02
CA LYS A 13 -9.93 -33.81 -7.46
C LYS A 13 -9.84 -34.16 -5.97
N GLY A 14 -10.61 -33.48 -5.13
CA GLY A 14 -10.49 -33.54 -3.68
C GLY A 14 -9.55 -32.50 -3.06
N ALA A 15 -8.83 -31.71 -3.87
CA ALA A 15 -8.00 -30.62 -3.35
C ALA A 15 -8.85 -29.60 -2.59
N ARG A 16 -8.35 -29.18 -1.42
CA ARG A 16 -8.98 -28.16 -0.57
C ARG A 16 -8.45 -26.77 -0.90
N GLY A 17 -9.34 -25.79 -0.86
CA GLY A 17 -9.01 -24.39 -1.10
C GLY A 17 -9.93 -23.45 -0.37
N GLN A 18 -9.75 -22.16 -0.62
CA GLN A 18 -10.56 -21.11 -0.02
C GLN A 18 -11.09 -20.15 -1.09
N THR A 19 -12.30 -19.66 -0.91
CA THR A 19 -12.89 -18.64 -1.79
C THR A 19 -12.26 -17.26 -1.51
N LEU A 20 -11.82 -16.55 -2.54
CA LEU A 20 -11.36 -15.15 -2.41
C LEU A 20 -12.51 -14.15 -2.39
N GLY A 21 -13.67 -14.56 -2.90
CA GLY A 21 -14.89 -13.78 -2.97
C GLY A 21 -16.09 -14.69 -3.16
N PRO A 22 -17.32 -14.16 -3.06
CA PRO A 22 -18.52 -14.97 -3.17
C PRO A 22 -18.63 -15.62 -4.56
N LEU A 23 -18.91 -16.92 -4.61
CA LEU A 23 -19.17 -17.67 -5.84
C LEU A 23 -20.67 -17.57 -6.19
N ARG A 24 -21.01 -16.90 -7.30
CA ARG A 24 -22.42 -16.75 -7.75
C ARG A 24 -22.58 -16.73 -9.28
N PRO A 25 -22.68 -17.87 -9.97
CA PRO A 25 -22.18 -19.19 -9.62
C PRO A 25 -20.67 -19.32 -9.89
N SER A 26 -20.05 -18.33 -10.56
CA SER A 26 -18.60 -18.28 -10.82
C SER A 26 -17.89 -17.30 -9.89
N GLY A 27 -16.58 -17.49 -9.72
CA GLY A 27 -15.76 -16.72 -8.80
C GLY A 27 -14.30 -17.19 -8.82
N LYS A 28 -13.50 -16.66 -7.89
CA LYS A 28 -12.07 -16.97 -7.78
C LYS A 28 -11.80 -17.71 -6.48
N ILE A 29 -10.94 -18.71 -6.57
CA ILE A 29 -10.55 -19.54 -5.44
C ILE A 29 -9.04 -19.63 -5.37
N VAL A 30 -8.51 -19.88 -4.19
CA VAL A 30 -7.09 -20.16 -3.95
C VAL A 30 -6.94 -21.62 -3.58
N LEU A 31 -6.10 -22.32 -4.35
CA LEU A 31 -5.69 -23.71 -4.12
C LEU A 31 -4.16 -23.73 -4.02
N SER A 32 -3.63 -24.19 -2.89
CA SER A 32 -2.18 -24.26 -2.63
C SER A 32 -1.42 -22.96 -2.99
N GLY A 33 -2.03 -21.81 -2.70
CA GLY A 33 -1.47 -20.48 -2.97
C GLY A 33 -1.62 -19.97 -4.41
N THR A 34 -2.20 -20.74 -5.32
CA THR A 34 -2.45 -20.33 -6.72
C THR A 34 -3.93 -20.01 -6.92
N THR A 35 -4.24 -18.94 -7.65
CA THR A 35 -5.63 -18.53 -7.90
C THR A 35 -6.17 -19.19 -9.17
N TYR A 36 -7.34 -19.80 -9.06
CA TYR A 36 -8.05 -20.43 -10.16
C TYR A 36 -9.45 -19.84 -10.32
N GLU A 37 -9.98 -19.90 -11.54
CA GLU A 37 -11.37 -19.61 -11.81
C GLU A 37 -12.22 -20.85 -11.51
N ALA A 38 -13.24 -20.67 -10.67
CA ALA A 38 -14.09 -21.75 -10.24
C ALA A 38 -15.57 -21.38 -10.32
N ARG A 39 -16.39 -22.42 -10.41
CA ARG A 39 -17.83 -22.37 -10.44
C ARG A 39 -18.37 -23.25 -9.31
N SER A 40 -19.29 -22.72 -8.51
CA SER A 40 -19.99 -23.50 -7.52
C SER A 40 -20.95 -24.49 -8.19
N GLU A 41 -21.26 -25.59 -7.51
CA GLU A 41 -22.22 -26.61 -7.93
C GLU A 41 -23.69 -26.11 -7.83
N GLY A 42 -23.94 -24.83 -8.10
CA GLY A 42 -25.26 -24.20 -8.04
C GLY A 42 -25.65 -23.62 -6.68
N LEU A 43 -24.82 -23.80 -5.65
CA LEU A 43 -24.97 -23.14 -4.35
C LEU A 43 -24.25 -21.79 -4.34
N TRP A 44 -24.82 -20.80 -3.66
CA TRP A 44 -24.07 -19.58 -3.33
C TRP A 44 -23.10 -19.94 -2.20
N VAL A 45 -21.80 -19.75 -2.47
CA VAL A 45 -20.74 -19.89 -1.47
C VAL A 45 -20.22 -18.51 -1.10
N ASP A 46 -20.13 -18.23 0.20
CA ASP A 46 -19.65 -16.94 0.67
C ASP A 46 -18.13 -16.79 0.54
N HIS A 47 -17.65 -15.57 0.76
CA HIS A 47 -16.23 -15.27 0.86
C HIS A 47 -15.56 -16.07 1.99
N GLU A 48 -14.26 -16.35 1.84
CA GLU A 48 -13.41 -17.00 2.84
C GLU A 48 -13.90 -18.39 3.30
N THR A 49 -14.78 -19.02 2.54
CA THR A 49 -15.32 -20.36 2.84
C THR A 49 -14.38 -21.44 2.33
N GLU A 50 -14.17 -22.48 3.14
CA GLU A 50 -13.38 -23.65 2.75
C GLU A 50 -14.16 -24.53 1.76
N ILE A 51 -13.50 -24.90 0.67
CA ILE A 51 -14.13 -25.60 -0.46
C ILE A 51 -13.29 -26.79 -0.90
N VAL A 52 -13.95 -27.76 -1.53
CA VAL A 52 -13.32 -28.92 -2.16
C VAL A 52 -13.59 -28.92 -3.66
N VAL A 53 -12.57 -29.29 -4.43
CA VAL A 53 -12.68 -29.47 -5.89
C VAL A 53 -13.34 -30.81 -6.20
N ILE A 54 -14.49 -30.77 -6.88
CA ILE A 54 -15.26 -31.96 -7.25
C ILE A 54 -15.01 -32.37 -8.70
N ASP A 55 -14.87 -31.39 -9.59
CA ASP A 55 -14.73 -31.65 -11.03
C ASP A 55 -14.09 -30.46 -11.74
N SER A 56 -13.76 -30.61 -13.02
CA SER A 56 -13.34 -29.51 -13.88
C SER A 56 -14.14 -29.53 -15.17
N ARG A 57 -14.71 -28.39 -15.56
CA ARG A 57 -15.49 -28.27 -16.80
C ARG A 57 -15.09 -27.01 -17.55
N SER A 58 -14.75 -27.17 -18.82
CA SER A 58 -14.42 -26.07 -19.74
C SER A 58 -13.31 -25.13 -19.21
N GLY A 59 -12.29 -25.69 -18.54
CA GLY A 59 -11.18 -24.91 -17.97
C GLY A 59 -11.46 -24.25 -16.62
N SER A 60 -12.69 -24.34 -16.10
CA SER A 60 -13.08 -23.86 -14.77
C SER A 60 -13.25 -25.01 -13.78
N LEU A 61 -12.85 -24.81 -12.53
CA LEU A 61 -13.00 -25.81 -11.47
C LEU A 61 -14.42 -25.79 -10.90
N ILE A 62 -15.05 -26.96 -10.72
CA ILE A 62 -16.33 -27.11 -10.03
C ILE A 62 -16.06 -27.42 -8.57
N VAL A 63 -16.59 -26.59 -7.68
CA VAL A 63 -16.30 -26.64 -6.24
C VAL A 63 -17.57 -26.64 -5.39
N ARG A 64 -17.46 -27.23 -4.19
CA ARG A 64 -18.51 -27.26 -3.15
C ARG A 64 -17.92 -26.86 -1.80
N PRO A 65 -18.68 -26.17 -0.93
CA PRO A 65 -18.26 -25.94 0.45
C PRO A 65 -18.05 -27.28 1.19
N ILE A 66 -17.03 -27.33 2.03
CA ILE A 66 -16.78 -28.50 2.88
C ILE A 66 -17.75 -28.44 4.06
N ASP A 67 -18.57 -29.48 4.23
CA ASP A 67 -19.36 -29.69 5.43
C ASP A 67 -18.43 -30.23 6.54
N PRO A 68 -18.48 -29.75 7.81
CA PRO A 68 -17.60 -30.23 8.88
C PRO A 68 -17.72 -31.74 9.14
N ASP A 69 -18.86 -32.34 8.78
CA ASP A 69 -19.13 -33.77 8.93
C ASP A 69 -18.59 -34.62 7.75
N ASP A 70 -18.16 -34.00 6.64
CA ASP A 70 -17.70 -34.65 5.40
C ASP A 70 -16.15 -34.78 5.32
N ALA A 71 -15.49 -35.00 6.46
CA ALA A 71 -14.02 -35.10 6.59
C ALA A 71 -13.35 -36.24 5.77
N ALA A 72 -14.12 -37.03 5.02
CA ALA A 72 -13.70 -38.24 4.32
C ALA A 72 -13.63 -38.09 2.77
N CYS A 73 -13.56 -36.89 2.21
CA CYS A 73 -13.34 -36.74 0.76
C CYS A 73 -11.87 -37.01 0.41
N HIS A 74 -11.63 -38.22 -0.11
CA HIS A 74 -10.35 -38.80 -0.50
C HIS A 74 -9.40 -37.86 -1.29
N GLU A 75 -8.14 -37.75 -0.84
CA GLU A 75 -7.02 -37.11 -1.57
C GLU A 75 -6.55 -37.87 -2.82
N ASN A 76 -7.28 -38.91 -3.26
CA ASN A 76 -6.89 -39.81 -4.35
C ASN A 76 -7.73 -39.59 -5.62
N GLY A 77 -8.12 -38.36 -5.90
CA GLY A 77 -8.91 -38.02 -7.07
C GLY A 77 -8.08 -37.90 -8.35
N GLU A 78 -8.71 -38.25 -9.47
CA GLU A 78 -8.18 -38.10 -10.83
C GLU A 78 -7.66 -36.68 -11.07
N SER A 79 -6.54 -36.56 -11.80
CA SER A 79 -5.93 -35.26 -12.10
C SER A 79 -6.78 -34.52 -13.12
N LEU A 80 -7.29 -33.35 -12.74
CA LEU A 80 -8.15 -32.53 -13.58
C LEU A 80 -7.32 -31.51 -14.36
N MET A 81 -7.60 -31.41 -15.67
CA MET A 81 -7.01 -30.40 -16.55
C MET A 81 -7.70 -29.07 -16.30
N VAL A 82 -6.99 -28.13 -15.66
CA VAL A 82 -7.49 -26.76 -15.43
C VAL A 82 -6.93 -25.83 -16.52
N GLY A 83 -7.73 -24.83 -16.91
CA GLY A 83 -7.25 -23.75 -17.77
C GLY A 83 -6.09 -23.01 -17.12
N GLU A 84 -5.36 -22.21 -17.91
CA GLU A 84 -4.22 -21.44 -17.42
C GLU A 84 -4.58 -20.73 -16.10
N PRO A 85 -3.72 -20.86 -15.05
CA PRO A 85 -3.95 -20.15 -13.80
C PRO A 85 -4.12 -18.67 -14.15
N THR A 86 -5.17 -18.05 -13.65
CA THR A 86 -5.35 -16.61 -13.86
C THR A 86 -4.18 -15.93 -13.18
N ILE A 87 -3.16 -15.54 -13.94
CA ILE A 87 -2.03 -14.77 -13.43
C ILE A 87 -2.64 -13.54 -12.78
N THR A 88 -2.61 -13.52 -11.45
CA THR A 88 -3.08 -12.38 -10.68
C THR A 88 -2.07 -11.28 -10.94
N THR A 89 -2.41 -10.37 -11.86
CA THR A 89 -1.69 -9.10 -11.95
C THR A 89 -1.61 -8.54 -10.52
N PRO A 90 -0.42 -8.24 -10.02
CA PRO A 90 -0.25 -7.85 -8.62
C PRO A 90 -1.25 -6.74 -8.28
N LEU A 91 -2.01 -6.97 -7.21
CA LEU A 91 -3.11 -6.09 -6.78
C LEU A 91 -2.59 -4.71 -6.30
N HIS A 92 -1.28 -4.57 -6.11
CA HIS A 92 -0.67 -3.30 -5.75
C HIS A 92 0.46 -2.98 -6.70
N ALA A 93 0.42 -1.76 -7.26
CA ALA A 93 1.52 -1.23 -8.03
C ALA A 93 2.81 -1.22 -7.18
N PRO A 94 3.99 -1.39 -7.79
CA PRO A 94 5.25 -1.39 -7.04
C PRO A 94 5.43 -0.07 -6.28
N PRO A 95 6.00 -0.11 -5.07
CA PRO A 95 6.12 1.06 -4.19
C PRO A 95 6.92 2.17 -4.88
N CYS A 96 6.42 3.40 -4.79
CA CYS A 96 7.07 4.56 -5.38
C CYS A 96 8.30 5.02 -4.59
N LEU A 97 9.11 5.92 -5.17
CA LEU A 97 10.29 6.46 -4.48
C LEU A 97 9.92 7.14 -3.16
N VAL A 98 8.80 7.87 -3.11
CA VAL A 98 8.36 8.61 -1.92
C VAL A 98 8.08 7.65 -0.75
N GLU A 99 7.56 6.46 -1.01
CA GLU A 99 7.29 5.44 0.01
C GLU A 99 8.57 4.85 0.61
N ARG A 100 9.64 4.79 -0.19
CA ARG A 100 10.94 4.27 0.25
C ARG A 100 11.70 5.28 1.08
N VAL A 101 11.38 6.57 0.96
CA VAL A 101 12.04 7.63 1.71
C VAL A 101 11.59 7.59 3.17
N ASN A 102 12.54 7.34 4.07
CA ASN A 102 12.31 7.50 5.50
C ASN A 102 12.37 8.99 5.86
N GLY A 103 11.22 9.67 5.78
CA GLY A 103 11.11 11.11 6.06
C GLY A 103 11.64 11.54 7.42
N VAL A 104 11.54 10.67 8.45
CA VAL A 104 12.05 10.97 9.80
C VAL A 104 13.57 11.02 9.81
N VAL A 105 14.23 10.02 9.21
CA VAL A 105 15.71 9.98 9.14
C VAL A 105 16.25 11.16 8.35
N TRP A 106 15.64 11.48 7.21
CA TRP A 106 16.03 12.64 6.40
C TRP A 106 15.76 13.96 7.13
N GLY A 107 14.63 14.10 7.82
CA GLY A 107 14.31 15.29 8.61
C GLY A 107 15.32 15.52 9.74
N VAL A 108 15.67 14.46 10.48
CA VAL A 108 16.71 14.52 11.52
C VAL A 108 18.07 14.87 10.92
N ALA A 109 18.47 14.20 9.83
CA ALA A 109 19.76 14.42 9.19
C ALA A 109 19.90 15.87 8.69
N LEU A 110 18.87 16.41 8.03
CA LEU A 110 18.86 17.79 7.55
C LEU A 110 18.87 18.79 8.71
N GLY A 111 18.09 18.56 9.76
CA GLY A 111 18.10 19.41 10.96
C GLY A 111 19.45 19.38 11.68
N ALA A 112 20.10 18.21 11.75
CA ALA A 112 21.42 18.05 12.36
C ALA A 112 22.53 18.72 11.52
N LEU A 113 22.41 18.73 10.19
CA LEU A 113 23.35 19.39 9.28
C LEU A 113 23.37 20.92 9.44
N ILE A 114 22.33 21.51 10.02
CA ILE A 114 22.29 22.95 10.29
C ILE A 114 23.22 23.33 11.46
N ILE A 115 23.44 22.44 12.43
CA ILE A 115 24.33 22.69 13.57
C ILE A 115 25.79 22.98 13.14
N PRO A 116 26.46 22.14 12.32
CA PRO A 116 27.82 22.42 11.87
C PRO A 116 27.90 23.63 10.94
N THR A 117 26.88 23.89 10.12
CA THR A 117 26.89 25.07 9.24
C THR A 117 26.83 26.37 10.04
N VAL A 118 26.04 26.41 11.11
CA VAL A 118 25.97 27.55 12.04
C VAL A 118 27.29 27.73 12.81
N LEU A 119 27.92 26.64 13.23
CA LEU A 119 29.25 26.67 13.86
C LEU A 119 30.33 27.22 12.92
N LEU A 120 30.35 26.78 11.66
CA LEU A 120 31.28 27.27 10.65
C LEU A 120 31.08 28.77 10.33
N ALA A 121 29.87 29.28 10.50
CA ALA A 121 29.55 30.69 10.35
C ALA A 121 29.91 31.55 11.59
N GLY A 122 30.44 30.94 12.66
CA GLY A 122 30.93 31.65 13.85
C GLY A 122 29.84 32.03 14.87
N TYR A 123 28.62 31.52 14.73
CA TYR A 123 27.56 31.73 15.71
C TYR A 123 27.72 30.79 16.91
N ALA A 124 27.40 31.30 18.12
CA ALA A 124 27.39 30.49 19.32
C ALA A 124 26.24 29.47 19.31
N LEU A 125 26.53 28.25 19.77
CA LEU A 125 25.51 27.21 19.94
C LEU A 125 24.48 27.64 20.97
N ASN A 126 23.21 27.67 20.56
CA ASN A 126 22.08 27.93 21.43
C ASN A 126 21.28 26.63 21.62
N TYR A 127 20.71 26.41 22.80
CA TYR A 127 19.87 25.25 23.10
C TYR A 127 18.69 25.10 22.12
N THR A 128 18.21 26.22 21.56
CA THR A 128 17.16 26.22 20.54
C THR A 128 17.56 25.53 19.22
N MET A 129 18.86 25.35 18.95
CA MET A 129 19.34 24.63 17.75
C MET A 129 19.09 23.12 17.83
N ILE A 130 19.02 22.55 19.04
CA ILE A 130 18.71 21.13 19.25
C ILE A 130 17.23 20.84 18.90
N LEU A 131 16.37 21.86 18.88
CA LEU A 131 14.98 21.71 18.45
C LEU A 131 14.85 21.45 16.96
N LEU A 132 15.83 21.84 16.15
CA LEU A 132 15.76 21.74 14.70
C LEU A 132 15.76 20.27 14.20
N PRO A 133 16.67 19.38 14.66
CA PRO A 133 16.59 17.96 14.35
C PRO A 133 15.28 17.31 14.85
N LEU A 134 14.78 17.73 16.02
CA LEU A 134 13.57 17.18 16.63
C LEU A 134 12.30 17.61 15.86
N ALA A 135 12.26 18.86 15.43
CA ALA A 135 11.25 19.38 14.52
C ALA A 135 11.32 18.70 13.15
N GLY A 136 12.53 18.43 12.64
CA GLY A 136 12.75 17.64 11.43
C GLY A 136 12.20 16.21 11.55
N ALA A 137 12.42 15.55 12.69
CA ALA A 137 11.84 14.24 12.98
C ALA A 137 10.30 14.27 12.97
N ALA A 138 9.72 15.25 13.64
CA ALA A 138 8.27 15.44 13.72
C ALA A 138 7.66 15.71 12.33
N ALA A 139 8.24 16.64 11.56
CA ALA A 139 7.83 16.94 10.19
C ALA A 139 7.95 15.71 9.28
N GLY A 140 9.03 14.93 9.41
CA GLY A 140 9.20 13.67 8.69
C GLY A 140 8.15 12.61 9.05
N GLY A 141 7.71 12.57 10.31
CA GLY A 141 6.63 11.71 10.78
C GLY A 141 5.27 12.11 10.18
N ILE A 142 4.97 13.41 10.19
CA ILE A 142 3.76 13.99 9.57
C ILE A 142 3.75 13.68 8.07
N PHE A 143 4.87 13.92 7.38
CA PHE A 143 5.03 13.62 5.96
C PHE A 143 4.67 12.17 5.65
N ARG A 144 5.25 11.22 6.41
CA ARG A 144 4.99 9.79 6.24
C ARG A 144 3.52 9.42 6.49
N ALA A 145 2.88 10.05 7.48
CA ALA A 145 1.48 9.80 7.79
C ALA A 145 0.58 10.22 6.62
N PHE A 146 0.77 11.43 6.08
CA PHE A 146 -0.03 11.92 4.95
C PHE A 146 0.21 11.14 3.66
N VAL A 147 1.47 10.79 3.34
CA VAL A 147 1.76 9.95 2.15
C VAL A 147 1.11 8.58 2.28
N ARG A 148 1.15 7.95 3.46
CA ARG A 148 0.48 6.66 3.69
C ARG A 148 -1.04 6.78 3.56
N GLN A 149 -1.64 7.85 4.06
CA GLN A 149 -3.06 8.10 3.93
C GLN A 149 -3.47 8.30 2.45
N ALA A 150 -2.64 8.99 1.66
CA ALA A 150 -2.82 9.17 0.22
C ALA A 150 -2.90 7.82 -0.50
N ILE A 151 -1.98 6.91 -0.20
CA ILE A 151 -1.90 5.59 -0.84
C ILE A 151 -3.11 4.73 -0.48
N ASN A 152 -3.50 4.75 0.80
CA ASN A 152 -4.66 3.99 1.28
C ASN A 152 -6.00 4.50 0.73
N SER A 153 -6.04 5.70 0.14
CA SER A 153 -7.24 6.26 -0.51
C SER A 153 -7.48 5.72 -1.92
N VAL A 154 -6.54 4.95 -2.46
CA VAL A 154 -6.57 4.48 -3.85
C VAL A 154 -7.10 3.06 -3.94
N GLY A 155 -7.95 2.78 -4.92
CA GLY A 155 -8.51 1.44 -5.12
C GLY A 155 -7.44 0.40 -5.51
N PRO A 156 -7.72 -0.92 -5.36
CA PRO A 156 -6.74 -2.01 -5.57
C PRO A 156 -6.22 -2.19 -7.01
N ARG A 157 -6.51 -1.27 -7.94
CA ARG A 157 -6.04 -1.31 -9.33
C ARG A 157 -5.69 0.07 -9.87
N GLU A 158 -5.84 1.12 -9.07
CA GLU A 158 -5.53 2.48 -9.47
C GLU A 158 -4.06 2.79 -9.17
N ASP A 159 -3.42 3.57 -10.06
CA ASP A 159 -2.04 4.00 -9.85
C ASP A 159 -1.99 5.07 -8.74
N HIS A 160 -1.51 4.69 -7.57
CA HIS A 160 -1.39 5.59 -6.41
C HIS A 160 -0.18 6.53 -6.49
N ARG A 161 0.72 6.34 -7.44
CA ARG A 161 1.99 7.08 -7.54
C ARG A 161 1.74 8.57 -7.72
N VAL A 162 0.84 8.95 -8.62
CA VAL A 162 0.54 10.36 -8.91
C VAL A 162 0.01 11.08 -7.67
N ARG A 163 -0.90 10.44 -6.91
CA ARG A 163 -1.45 11.01 -5.68
C ARG A 163 -0.39 11.14 -4.58
N ALA A 164 0.48 10.13 -4.44
CA ALA A 164 1.58 10.16 -3.49
C ALA A 164 2.58 11.29 -3.81
N TYR A 165 2.97 11.45 -5.08
CA TYR A 165 3.85 12.55 -5.52
C TYR A 165 3.21 13.93 -5.31
N LEU A 166 1.92 14.08 -5.61
CA LEU A 166 1.19 15.33 -5.41
C LEU A 166 1.21 15.74 -3.93
N ILE A 167 0.82 14.84 -3.03
CA ILE A 167 0.83 15.12 -1.58
C ILE A 167 2.24 15.40 -1.08
N ALA A 168 3.24 14.62 -1.51
CA ALA A 168 4.62 14.85 -1.13
C ALA A 168 5.12 16.24 -1.57
N SER A 169 4.77 16.68 -2.78
CA SER A 169 5.15 18.01 -3.28
C SER A 169 4.51 19.14 -2.47
N LEU A 170 3.23 19.03 -2.12
CA LEU A 170 2.52 20.04 -1.33
C LEU A 170 3.02 20.10 0.12
N LEU A 171 3.36 18.94 0.70
CA LEU A 171 4.02 18.87 2.01
C LEU A 171 5.38 19.58 1.99
N LEU A 172 6.19 19.36 0.96
CA LEU A 172 7.50 20.01 0.82
C LEU A 172 7.35 21.53 0.65
N VAL A 173 6.42 21.98 -0.19
CA VAL A 173 6.13 23.42 -0.35
C VAL A 173 5.67 24.03 0.97
N GLY A 174 4.74 23.37 1.68
CA GLY A 174 4.28 23.82 2.99
C GLY A 174 5.40 23.90 4.02
N ALA A 175 6.26 22.88 4.10
CA ALA A 175 7.42 22.84 4.97
C ALA A 175 8.41 23.98 4.67
N SER A 176 8.70 24.22 3.39
CA SER A 176 9.59 25.30 2.95
C SER A 176 9.03 26.69 3.29
N LEU A 177 7.75 26.94 3.01
CA LEU A 177 7.09 28.20 3.36
C LEU A 177 7.01 28.41 4.86
N GLY A 178 6.73 27.34 5.62
CA GLY A 178 6.70 27.38 7.08
C GLY A 178 8.06 27.70 7.68
N MET A 179 9.13 27.05 7.22
CA MET A 179 10.50 27.38 7.62
C MET A 179 10.86 28.83 7.30
N TRP A 180 10.52 29.29 6.10
CA TRP A 180 10.80 30.67 5.68
C TRP A 180 10.06 31.68 6.57
N ALA A 181 8.76 31.51 6.78
CA ALA A 181 7.96 32.35 7.66
C ALA A 181 8.46 32.32 9.11
N GLY A 182 8.83 31.13 9.61
CA GLY A 182 9.43 30.96 10.92
C GLY A 182 10.76 31.70 11.09
N GLY A 183 11.59 31.70 10.05
CA GLY A 183 12.87 32.41 10.01
C GLY A 183 12.75 33.94 9.97
N LEU A 184 11.61 34.48 9.55
CA LEU A 184 11.32 35.92 9.61
C LEU A 184 10.96 36.39 11.03
N THR A 185 10.63 35.47 11.94
CA THR A 185 10.27 35.83 13.32
C THR A 185 11.51 36.11 14.18
N ALA A 186 11.36 36.92 15.23
CA ALA A 186 12.43 37.23 16.17
C ALA A 186 12.89 36.02 17.02
N PHE A 187 12.25 34.86 16.87
CA PHE A 187 12.50 33.66 17.68
C PHE A 187 13.64 32.77 17.13
N GLY A 188 14.29 33.16 16.03
CA GLY A 188 15.44 32.45 15.47
C GLY A 188 15.15 30.98 15.17
N CYS A 189 16.01 30.06 15.66
CA CYS A 189 15.87 28.62 15.44
C CYS A 189 14.55 28.03 15.98
N LEU A 190 13.99 28.62 17.05
CA LEU A 190 12.68 28.19 17.56
C LEU A 190 11.57 28.50 16.54
N GLY A 191 11.60 29.71 15.94
CA GLY A 191 10.68 30.12 14.90
C GLY A 191 10.73 29.19 13.68
N ILE A 192 11.94 28.87 13.22
CA ILE A 192 12.16 27.92 12.12
C ILE A 192 11.63 26.52 12.46
N SER A 193 11.89 26.03 13.68
CA SER A 193 11.44 24.71 14.15
C SER A 193 9.91 24.60 14.15
N VAL A 194 9.24 25.58 14.75
CA VAL A 194 7.77 25.64 14.80
C VAL A 194 7.19 25.82 13.39
N GLY A 195 7.80 26.71 12.60
CA GLY A 195 7.43 26.96 11.22
C GLY A 195 7.52 25.71 10.34
N LEU A 196 8.59 24.92 10.47
CA LEU A 196 8.75 23.65 9.75
C LEU A 196 7.59 22.68 10.04
N VAL A 197 7.26 22.47 11.31
CA VAL A 197 6.22 21.52 11.72
C VAL A 197 4.84 22.00 11.27
N LEU A 198 4.50 23.26 11.55
CA LEU A 198 3.21 23.85 11.19
C LEU A 198 3.04 23.96 9.67
N GLY A 199 4.10 24.34 8.95
CA GLY A 199 4.10 24.40 7.50
C GLY A 199 3.91 23.03 6.85
N THR A 200 4.56 21.99 7.39
CA THR A 200 4.36 20.61 6.93
C THR A 200 2.91 20.18 7.18
N LEU A 201 2.36 20.47 8.35
CA LEU A 201 0.97 20.13 8.68
C LEU A 201 -0.02 20.87 7.76
N ALA A 202 0.17 22.16 7.54
CA ALA A 202 -0.64 22.95 6.63
C ALA A 202 -0.56 22.45 5.17
N GLY A 203 0.64 22.10 4.70
CA GLY A 203 0.85 21.49 3.38
C GLY A 203 0.15 20.13 3.25
N GLY A 204 0.16 19.33 4.31
CA GLY A 204 -0.56 18.06 4.36
C GLY A 204 -2.07 18.22 4.29
N VAL A 205 -2.63 19.15 5.06
CA VAL A 205 -4.07 19.48 5.00
C VAL A 205 -4.45 20.00 3.62
N ALA A 206 -3.69 20.94 3.05
CA ALA A 206 -3.93 21.46 1.72
C ALA A 206 -3.82 20.37 0.63
N GLY A 207 -2.87 19.45 0.75
CA GLY A 207 -2.75 18.31 -0.16
C GLY A 207 -3.92 17.36 -0.06
N TRP A 208 -4.39 17.09 1.15
CA TRP A 208 -5.56 16.25 1.37
C TRP A 208 -6.84 16.88 0.82
N THR A 209 -7.08 18.17 1.07
CA THR A 209 -8.25 18.87 0.52
C THR A 209 -8.20 18.93 -1.00
N THR A 210 -7.02 19.14 -1.59
CA THR A 210 -6.85 19.11 -3.04
C THR A 210 -7.21 17.73 -3.62
N LEU A 211 -6.80 16.63 -2.98
CA LEU A 211 -7.21 15.29 -3.40
C LEU A 211 -8.72 15.08 -3.31
N LEU A 212 -9.36 15.54 -2.22
CA LEU A 212 -10.81 15.41 -2.05
C LEU A 212 -11.56 16.18 -3.14
N ILE A 213 -11.12 17.39 -3.48
CA ILE A 213 -11.71 18.19 -4.56
C ILE A 213 -11.52 17.48 -5.90
N LEU A 214 -10.32 16.95 -6.18
CA LEU A 214 -10.04 16.21 -7.41
C LEU A 214 -10.91 14.96 -7.56
N MET A 215 -11.27 14.30 -6.46
CA MET A 215 -12.15 13.13 -6.46
C MET A 215 -13.62 13.47 -6.71
N MET A 216 -14.03 14.72 -6.47
CA MET A 216 -15.40 15.19 -6.70
C MET A 216 -15.63 15.71 -8.12
N LEU A 217 -14.55 15.99 -8.87
CA LEU A 217 -14.56 16.47 -10.26
C LEU A 217 -14.50 15.29 -11.23
#